data_AF-A0A964U5X1-F1
#
_entry.id   AF-A0A964U5X1-F1
#
_cell.length_a   1.000
_cell.length_b   1.000
_cell.length_c   1.000
_cell.angle_alpha   90.00
_cell.angle_beta   90.00
_cell.angle_gamma   90.00
#
_symmetry.space_group_name_H-M   'P 1'
#
loop_
_entity.id
_entity.type
_entity.pdbx_description
1 polymer ?
#
loop_
_entity_poly.entity_id
_entity_poly.type
_entity_poly.pdbx_seq_one_letter_code
_entity_poly.pdbx_strand_id
1 'polypeptide(L)' 'MVSPGKFKKLQTHFDRLRPDQQDRVIDFARQLAEPGTPPGTPPEKLLALAGSLPHEDAEELKRLIEEDCERIEPDEW' A
#
# COMPACT_ATOMS: atom_id res chain seq x y z
N MET A 1 6.88 23.51 -5.11
CA MET A 1 6.73 24.51 -4.03
C MET A 1 5.95 23.89 -2.88
N VAL A 2 6.58 23.72 -1.71
CA VAL A 2 5.89 23.20 -0.52
C VAL A 2 5.00 24.30 0.04
N SER A 3 3.71 24.01 0.26
CA SER A 3 2.81 24.96 0.94
C SER A 3 3.30 25.17 2.38
N PRO A 4 3.60 26.41 2.82
CA PRO A 4 4.18 26.69 4.13
C PRO A 4 3.38 26.10 5.30
N GLY A 5 2.05 26.03 5.16
CA GLY A 5 1.17 25.46 6.18
C GLY A 5 1.29 23.94 6.35
N LYS A 6 1.64 23.20 5.29
CA LYS A 6 1.77 21.74 5.34
C LYS A 6 3.05 21.32 6.07
N PHE A 7 4.17 22.01 5.79
CA PHE A 7 5.45 21.72 6.43
C PHE A 7 5.42 21.99 7.94
N LYS A 8 4.82 23.10 8.37
CA LYS A 8 4.70 23.45 9.80
C LYS A 8 3.90 22.42 10.59
N LYS A 9 2.81 21.90 10.01
CA LYS A 9 2.02 20.82 10.62
C LYS A 9 2.84 19.54 10.73
N LEU A 10 3.57 19.16 9.68
CA LEU A 10 4.43 17.98 9.69
C LEU A 10 5.49 18.06 10.79
N GLN A 11 6.18 19.20 10.91
CA GLN A 11 7.20 19.42 11.94
C GLN A 11 6.63 19.27 13.36
N THR A 12 5.43 19.82 13.62
CA THR A 12 4.78 19.72 14.93
C THR A 12 4.51 18.27 15.35
N HIS A 13 4.17 17.40 14.38
CA HIS A 13 3.99 15.98 14.65
C HIS A 13 5.32 15.24 14.76
N PHE A 14 6.29 15.59 13.92
CA PHE A 14 7.62 14.96 13.89
C PHE A 14 8.39 15.14 15.21
N ASP A 15 8.31 16.32 15.82
CA ASP A 15 9.01 16.63 17.09
C ASP A 15 8.46 15.83 18.29
N ARG A 16 7.28 15.22 18.16
CA ARG A 16 6.64 14.41 19.21
C ARG A 16 6.92 12.91 19.07
N LEU A 17 7.58 12.51 17.98
CA LEU A 17 7.92 11.12 17.71
C LEU A 17 9.18 10.72 18.47
N ARG A 18 9.27 9.44 18.83
CA ARG A 18 10.53 8.87 19.31
C ARG A 18 11.55 8.76 18.15
N PRO A 19 12.85 8.62 18.44
CA PRO A 19 13.89 8.51 17.41
C PRO A 19 13.59 7.43 16.35
N ASP A 20 13.16 6.23 16.78
CA ASP A 20 12.80 5.12 15.89
C ASP A 20 11.65 5.47 14.92
N GLN A 21 10.73 6.34 15.37
CA GLN A 21 9.58 6.76 14.58
C GLN A 21 9.93 7.93 13.65
N GLN A 22 10.85 8.80 14.06
CA GLN A 22 11.38 9.88 13.22
C GLN A 22 12.10 9.32 12.00
N ASP A 23 12.96 8.31 12.20
CA ASP A 23 13.67 7.63 11.11
C ASP A 23 12.70 7.04 10.09
N ARG A 24 11.62 6.37 10.56
CA ARG A 24 10.57 5.82 9.68
C ARG A 24 9.87 6.89 8.84
N VAL A 25 9.61 8.07 9.40
CA VAL A 25 8.97 9.17 8.66
C VAL A 25 9.92 9.74 7.60
N ILE A 26 11.21 9.86 7.91
CA ILE A 26 12.23 10.29 6.95
C ILE A 26 12.34 9.29 5.79
N ASP A 27 12.39 8.00 6.09
CA ASP A 27 12.47 6.95 5.06
C ASP A 27 11.23 6.95 4.15
N PHE A 28 10.05 7.11 4.73
CA PHE A 28 8.81 7.22 3.96
C PHE A 28 8.80 8.46 3.06
N ALA A 29 9.21 9.62 3.58
CA ALA A 29 9.30 10.84 2.79
C ALA A 29 10.31 10.69 1.63
N ARG A 30 11.39 9.94 1.81
CA ARG A 30 12.36 9.61 0.76
C ARG A 30 11.74 8.75 -0.33
N GLN A 31 11.03 7.68 0.04
CA GLN A 31 10.32 6.81 -0.90
C GLN A 31 9.27 7.59 -1.71
N LEU A 32 8.56 8.53 -1.08
CA LEU A 32 7.59 9.39 -1.77
C LEU A 32 8.25 10.39 -2.74
N ALA A 33 9.47 10.84 -2.44
CA ALA A 33 10.20 11.82 -3.24
C ALA A 33 10.94 11.19 -4.42
N GLU A 34 11.20 9.88 -4.39
CA GLU A 34 11.81 9.14 -5.49
C GLU A 34 10.76 8.93 -6.61
N PRO A 35 10.96 9.53 -7.81
CA PRO A 35 10.02 9.35 -8.91
C PRO A 35 10.19 7.94 -9.49
N GLY A 36 9.31 7.03 -9.10
CA GLY A 36 9.24 5.68 -9.63
C GLY A 36 8.10 4.90 -9.01
N THR A 37 7.55 3.94 -9.76
CA THR A 37 6.70 2.90 -9.16
C THR A 37 7.53 2.22 -8.07
N PRO A 38 7.01 2.10 -6.83
CA PRO A 38 7.70 1.35 -5.79
C PRO A 38 8.11 -0.02 -6.35
N PRO A 39 9.31 -0.54 -6.03
CA PRO A 39 9.70 -1.85 -6.50
C PRO A 39 8.63 -2.86 -6.08
N GLY A 40 8.11 -3.61 -7.05
CA GLY A 40 7.13 -4.65 -6.79
C GLY A 40 7.67 -5.67 -5.80
N THR A 41 6.76 -6.36 -5.10
CA THR A 41 7.15 -7.46 -4.21
C THR A 41 7.74 -8.59 -5.05
N PRO A 42 8.98 -9.05 -4.77
CA PRO A 42 9.56 -10.18 -5.48
C PRO A 42 8.70 -11.44 -5.32
N PRO A 43 8.50 -12.25 -6.38
CA PRO A 43 7.67 -13.45 -6.32
C PRO A 43 8.08 -14.43 -5.21
N GLU A 44 9.37 -14.51 -4.88
CA GLU A 44 9.90 -15.38 -3.84
C GLU A 44 9.34 -15.02 -2.45
N LYS A 45 9.02 -13.73 -2.22
CA LYS A 45 8.40 -13.28 -0.97
C LYS A 45 6.92 -13.65 -0.90
N LEU A 46 6.25 -13.80 -2.04
CA LEU A 46 4.84 -14.21 -2.10
C LEU A 46 4.68 -15.70 -1.82
N LEU A 47 5.72 -16.52 -2.02
CA LEU A 47 5.68 -17.95 -1.68
C LEU A 47 5.37 -18.20 -0.20
N ALA A 48 5.72 -17.28 0.70
CA ALA A 48 5.38 -17.38 2.11
C ALA A 48 3.85 -17.37 2.37
N LEU A 49 3.06 -16.89 1.41
CA LEU A 49 1.59 -16.87 1.46
C LEU A 49 0.96 -18.07 0.74
N ALA A 50 1.76 -18.95 0.12
CA ALA A 50 1.22 -20.11 -0.58
C ALA A 50 0.55 -21.06 0.42
N GLY A 51 -0.73 -21.33 0.21
CA GLY A 51 -1.53 -22.18 1.11
C GLY A 51 -1.94 -21.52 2.43
N SER A 52 -1.70 -20.21 2.61
CA SER A 52 -2.15 -19.50 3.82
C SER A 52 -3.63 -19.12 3.79
N LEU A 53 -4.30 -19.26 2.64
CA LEU A 53 -5.72 -18.98 2.49
C LEU A 53 -6.53 -20.23 2.91
N PRO A 54 -7.35 -20.15 3.97
CA PRO A 54 -8.26 -21.22 4.36
C PRO A 54 -9.21 -21.59 3.23
N HIS A 55 -9.62 -22.86 3.17
CA HIS A 55 -10.51 -23.34 2.11
C HIS A 55 -11.87 -22.65 2.12
N GLU A 56 -12.43 -22.39 3.30
CA GLU A 56 -13.70 -21.68 3.48
C GLU A 56 -13.64 -20.25 2.93
N ASP A 57 -12.58 -19.51 3.27
CA ASP A 57 -12.34 -18.16 2.74
C ASP A 57 -12.15 -18.19 1.21
N ALA A 58 -11.48 -19.21 0.69
CA ALA A 58 -11.30 -19.38 -0.76
C ALA A 58 -12.64 -19.62 -1.49
N GLU A 59 -13.53 -20.44 -0.93
CA GLU A 59 -14.86 -20.69 -1.50
C GLU A 59 -15.78 -19.48 -1.37
N GLU A 60 -15.66 -18.69 -0.30
CA GLU A 60 -16.37 -17.41 -0.17
C GLU A 60 -15.91 -16.40 -1.21
N LEU A 61 -14.60 -16.19 -1.35
CA LEU A 61 -14.04 -15.29 -2.38
C LEU A 61 -14.45 -15.73 -3.78
N LYS A 62 -14.43 -17.03 -4.05
CA LYS A 62 -14.88 -17.57 -5.34
C LYS A 62 -16.33 -17.24 -5.62
N ARG A 63 -17.24 -17.44 -4.66
CA ARG A 63 -18.66 -17.06 -4.81
C ARG A 63 -18.81 -15.57 -5.06
N LEU A 64 -18.11 -14.72 -4.31
CA LEU A 64 -18.18 -13.27 -4.50
C LEU A 64 -17.71 -12.84 -5.90
N ILE A 65 -16.65 -13.45 -6.43
CA ILE A 65 -16.18 -13.20 -7.80
C ILE A 65 -17.20 -13.66 -8.84
N GLU A 66 -17.89 -14.78 -8.60
CA GLU A 66 -18.91 -15.32 -9.51
C GLU A 66 -20.21 -14.51 -9.45
N GLU A 67 -20.61 -14.04 -8.27
CA GLU A 67 -21.84 -13.26 -8.02
C GLU A 67 -21.70 -11.79 -8.44
N ASP A 68 -20.52 -11.20 -8.25
CA ASP A 68 -20.21 -9.79 -8.53
C ASP A 68 -19.20 -9.66 -9.68
N CYS A 69 -19.26 -10.59 -10.63
CA CYS A 69 -18.47 -10.58 -11.85
C CYS A 69 -18.87 -9.36 -12.70
N GLU A 70 -18.28 -8.21 -12.38
CA GLU A 70 -18.39 -7.01 -13.20
C GLU A 70 -17.94 -7.38 -14.61
N ARG A 71 -18.89 -7.27 -15.54
CA ARG A 71 -18.70 -7.52 -16.95
C ARG A 71 -17.56 -6.61 -17.42
N ILE A 72 -16.44 -7.18 -17.84
CA ILE A 72 -15.40 -6.40 -18.52
C ILE A 72 -16.03 -5.93 -19.83
N GLU A 73 -16.52 -4.69 -19.89
CA GLU A 73 -16.94 -4.03 -21.12
C GLU A 73 -15.68 -3.55 -21.84
N PRO A 74 -15.24 -4.24 -22.91
CA PRO A 74 -13.97 -3.93 -23.56
C PRO A 74 -13.96 -2.54 -24.21
N ASP A 75 -15.15 -1.93 -24.36
CA ASP A 75 -15.40 -0.69 -25.09
C ASP A 75 -15.63 0.52 -24.16
N GLU A 76 -15.50 0.36 -22.82
CA GLU A 76 -15.70 1.46 -21.85
C GLU A 76 -14.44 2.32 -21.58
N TRP A 77 -13.35 2.13 -22.35
CA TRP A 77 -12.09 2.89 -22.23
C TRP A 77 -11.72 3.63 -23.51
#